data_AF-K0P9Q8-F1
#
_entry.id   AF-K0P9Q8-F1
#
_cell.length_a   1.000
_cell.length_b   1.000
_cell.length_c   1.000
_cell.angle_alpha   90.00
_cell.angle_beta   90.00
_cell.angle_gamma   90.00
#
_symmetry.space_group_name_H-M   'P 1'
#
loop_
_entity.id
_entity.type
_entity.pdbx_description
1 polymer ?
#
loop_
_entity_poly.entity_id
_entity_poly.type
_entity_poly.pdbx_seq_one_letter_code
_entity_poly.pdbx_strand_id
1 'polypeptide(L)'
;MVPFLYSKFMVPIYFFCFQTIEVGFVDTIEFKYVNPTVFYQHNFPDILGISRGGACDAFISGVKCCPPLLIPCGLKILALSMNKNVSTNRLFKVHAWLSVGLLAADLLVLYTFNSNNSDIYRNHTWLYRLHAAAELASLSVCIFL
;
A
#
# COMPACT_ATOMS: atom_id res chain seq x y z
N MET A 1 -27.47 -13.52 4.65
CA MET A 1 -26.26 -14.29 4.26
C MET A 1 -25.35 -13.52 3.30
N VAL A 2 -25.89 -12.89 2.24
CA VAL A 2 -25.13 -12.12 1.23
C VAL A 2 -24.37 -10.90 1.81
N PRO A 3 -24.94 -10.05 2.70
CA PRO A 3 -24.22 -8.91 3.28
C PRO A 3 -23.08 -9.34 4.22
N PHE A 4 -23.24 -10.50 4.85
CA PHE A 4 -22.28 -11.06 5.80
C PHE A 4 -21.03 -11.58 5.06
N LEU A 5 -21.22 -12.31 3.95
CA LEU A 5 -20.11 -12.76 3.09
C LEU A 5 -19.41 -11.58 2.40
N TYR A 6 -20.18 -10.57 1.96
CA TYR A 6 -19.62 -9.36 1.37
C TYR A 6 -18.67 -8.63 2.33
N SER A 7 -19.08 -8.43 3.58
CA SER A 7 -18.26 -7.74 4.58
C SER A 7 -16.98 -8.47 4.99
N LYS A 8 -17.04 -9.80 5.07
CA LYS A 8 -15.96 -10.62 5.64
C LYS A 8 -14.91 -11.03 4.62
N PHE A 9 -15.27 -11.03 3.33
CA PHE A 9 -14.39 -11.51 2.28
C PHE A 9 -14.16 -10.43 1.22
N MET A 10 -15.22 -9.78 0.72
CA MET A 10 -15.05 -8.80 -0.37
C MET A 10 -14.30 -7.55 0.09
N VAL A 11 -14.51 -7.10 1.32
CA VAL A 11 -13.84 -5.91 1.85
C VAL A 11 -12.32 -6.16 2.03
N PRO A 12 -11.85 -7.21 2.72
CA PRO A 12 -10.43 -7.55 2.74
C PRO A 12 -9.82 -7.78 1.35
N ILE A 13 -10.51 -8.51 0.47
CA ILE A 13 -10.02 -8.80 -0.90
C ILE A 13 -9.88 -7.51 -1.70
N TYR A 14 -10.87 -6.61 -1.63
CA TYR A 14 -10.82 -5.32 -2.30
C TYR A 14 -9.61 -4.50 -1.85
N PHE A 15 -9.36 -4.41 -0.54
CA PHE A 15 -8.22 -3.66 -0.03
C PHE A 15 -6.89 -4.29 -0.38
N PHE A 16 -6.81 -5.61 -0.33
CA PHE A 16 -5.61 -6.34 -0.76
C PHE A 16 -5.29 -6.06 -2.23
N CYS A 17 -6.29 -6.17 -3.12
CA CYS A 17 -6.14 -5.88 -4.54
C CYS A 17 -5.77 -4.42 -4.78
N PHE A 18 -6.45 -3.47 -4.13
CA PHE A 18 -6.16 -2.05 -4.25
C PHE A 18 -4.72 -1.74 -3.86
N GLN A 19 -4.32 -2.15 -2.65
CA GLN A 19 -3.00 -1.85 -2.09
C GLN A 19 -1.87 -2.51 -2.90
N THR A 20 -2.10 -3.70 -3.46
CA THR A 20 -1.16 -4.36 -4.37
C THR A 20 -0.96 -3.56 -5.65
N ILE A 21 -2.05 -3.10 -6.27
CA ILE A 21 -2.01 -2.31 -7.51
C ILE A 21 -1.40 -0.93 -7.26
N GLU A 22 -1.76 -0.32 -6.13
CA GLU A 22 -1.29 0.98 -5.69
C GLU A 22 0.23 1.00 -5.56
N VAL A 23 0.82 0.08 -4.79
CA VAL A 23 2.29 -0.04 -4.66
C VAL A 23 2.97 -0.29 -6.00
N GLY A 24 2.42 -1.20 -6.83
CA GLY A 24 2.98 -1.43 -8.16
C GLY A 24 2.95 -0.17 -9.04
N PHE A 25 1.91 0.65 -8.94
CA PHE A 25 1.78 1.90 -9.68
C PHE A 25 2.74 2.97 -9.17
N VAL A 26 2.89 3.12 -7.84
CA VAL A 26 3.85 4.02 -7.19
C VAL A 26 5.27 3.68 -7.65
N ASP A 27 5.67 2.40 -7.60
CA ASP A 27 6.99 1.95 -8.08
C ASP A 27 7.21 2.22 -9.57
N THR A 28 6.17 2.04 -10.39
CA THR A 28 6.24 2.33 -11.82
C THR A 28 6.47 3.81 -12.08
N ILE A 29 5.79 4.68 -11.33
CA ILE A 29 5.96 6.13 -11.41
C ILE A 29 7.35 6.53 -10.92
N GLU A 30 7.78 5.98 -9.79
CA GLU A 30 9.10 6.27 -9.23
C GLU A 30 10.19 5.91 -10.25
N PHE A 31 10.10 4.73 -10.85
CA PHE A 31 11.03 4.29 -11.89
C PHE A 31 11.04 5.21 -13.12
N LYS A 32 9.86 5.59 -13.63
CA LYS A 32 9.76 6.35 -14.89
C LYS A 32 10.08 7.83 -14.74
N TYR A 33 9.73 8.45 -13.62
CA TYR A 33 9.63 9.90 -13.52
C TYR A 33 10.41 10.52 -12.36
N VAL A 34 10.84 9.73 -11.37
CA VAL A 34 11.40 10.29 -10.11
C VAL A 34 12.80 9.78 -9.84
N ASN A 35 12.96 8.49 -9.55
CA ASN A 35 14.22 7.89 -9.16
C ASN A 35 14.31 6.40 -9.56
N PRO A 36 14.81 6.08 -10.76
CA PRO A 36 14.99 4.70 -11.20
C PRO A 36 15.98 3.91 -10.34
N THR A 37 16.87 4.56 -9.60
CA THR A 37 17.87 3.89 -8.75
C THR A 37 17.23 3.02 -7.67
N VAL A 38 16.05 3.39 -7.18
CA VAL A 38 15.32 2.61 -6.17
C VAL A 38 14.95 1.23 -6.70
N PHE A 39 14.44 1.16 -7.93
CA PHE A 39 14.16 -0.12 -8.57
C PHE A 39 15.41 -1.00 -8.64
N TYR A 40 16.57 -0.44 -9.01
CA TYR A 40 17.79 -1.24 -9.17
C TYR A 40 18.43 -1.68 -7.85
N GLN A 41 18.32 -0.86 -6.78
CA GLN A 41 19.07 -1.05 -5.54
C GLN A 41 18.23 -1.48 -4.33
N HIS A 42 16.95 -1.09 -4.28
CA HIS A 42 16.07 -1.37 -3.15
C HIS A 42 15.01 -2.43 -3.46
N ASN A 43 14.43 -2.43 -4.66
CA ASN A 43 13.35 -3.38 -4.97
C ASN A 43 13.91 -4.77 -5.36
N PHE A 44 15.23 -4.93 -5.26
CA PHE A 44 15.99 -6.18 -5.46
C PHE A 44 15.53 -7.03 -6.67
N PRO A 45 15.38 -6.44 -7.88
CA PRO A 45 14.85 -7.15 -9.04
C PRO A 45 15.65 -8.42 -9.38
N ASP A 46 16.96 -8.44 -9.11
CA ASP A 46 17.82 -9.62 -9.29
C ASP A 46 17.41 -10.78 -8.38
N ILE A 47 17.14 -10.48 -7.10
CA ILE A 47 16.72 -11.48 -6.11
C ILE A 47 15.32 -12.00 -6.46
N LEU A 48 14.48 -11.13 -7.01
CA LEU A 48 13.11 -11.45 -7.42
C LEU A 48 13.00 -12.10 -8.82
N GLY A 49 14.13 -12.26 -9.53
CA GLY A 49 14.20 -12.81 -10.88
C GLY A 49 13.45 -11.97 -11.92
N ILE A 50 13.48 -10.65 -11.79
CA ILE A 50 12.79 -9.70 -12.67
C ILE A 50 13.81 -9.06 -13.62
N SER A 51 13.44 -8.90 -14.89
CA SER A 51 14.21 -8.14 -15.87
C SER A 51 14.45 -6.70 -15.41
N ARG A 52 15.60 -6.13 -15.77
CA ARG A 52 16.03 -4.79 -15.34
C ARG A 52 15.75 -3.70 -16.40
N GLY A 53 14.60 -3.75 -17.09
CA GLY A 53 14.46 -3.04 -18.37
C GLY A 53 13.22 -2.16 -18.57
N GLY A 54 12.15 -2.31 -17.78
CA GLY A 54 10.88 -1.67 -18.11
C GLY A 54 10.00 -1.25 -16.94
N ALA A 55 9.04 -0.37 -17.24
CA ALA A 55 8.02 0.06 -16.28
C ALA A 55 7.18 -1.12 -15.73
N CYS A 56 6.94 -2.14 -16.56
CA CYS A 56 6.24 -3.35 -16.15
C CYS A 56 7.07 -4.15 -15.13
N ASP A 57 8.40 -4.16 -15.29
CA ASP A 57 9.30 -4.81 -14.34
C ASP A 57 9.25 -4.10 -12.97
N ALA A 58 9.27 -2.76 -12.97
CA ALA A 58 9.11 -1.96 -11.76
C ALA A 58 7.77 -2.23 -11.07
N PHE A 59 6.66 -2.30 -11.82
CA PHE A 59 5.35 -2.69 -11.30
C PHE A 59 5.38 -4.07 -10.61
N ILE A 60 5.93 -5.08 -11.30
CA ILE A 60 6.02 -6.45 -10.78
C ILE A 60 6.91 -6.49 -9.53
N SER A 61 7.98 -5.71 -9.51
CA SER A 61 8.87 -5.58 -8.35
C SER A 61 8.12 -5.06 -7.14
N GLY A 62 7.39 -3.95 -7.28
CA GLY A 62 6.57 -3.39 -6.22
C GLY A 62 5.53 -4.39 -5.70
N VAL A 63 4.81 -5.05 -6.61
CA VAL A 63 3.84 -6.10 -6.25
C VAL A 63 4.49 -7.23 -5.45
N LYS A 64 5.67 -7.70 -5.84
CA LYS A 64 6.39 -8.76 -5.13
C LYS A 64 6.99 -8.30 -3.80
N CYS A 65 7.33 -7.02 -3.66
CA CYS A 65 7.85 -6.41 -2.42
C CYS A 65 6.76 -5.96 -1.45
N CYS A 66 5.50 -5.88 -1.89
CA CYS A 66 4.34 -5.45 -1.09
C CYS A 66 3.90 -6.40 0.06
N PRO A 67 4.08 -7.74 0.02
CA PRO A 67 3.53 -8.65 1.03
C PRO A 67 3.87 -8.34 2.50
N PRO A 68 5.09 -7.91 2.89
CA PRO A 68 5.39 -7.50 4.26
C PRO A 68 4.49 -6.38 4.80
N LEU A 69 3.97 -5.50 3.93
CA LEU A 69 2.99 -4.47 4.30
C LEU A 69 1.55 -5.00 4.24
N LEU A 70 1.23 -5.80 3.22
CA LEU A 70 -0.14 -6.31 3.00
C LEU A 70 -0.59 -7.33 4.04
N ILE A 71 0.30 -8.20 4.51
CA ILE A 71 -0.07 -9.28 5.44
C ILE A 71 -0.59 -8.71 6.76
N PRO A 72 0.12 -7.78 7.45
CA PRO A 72 -0.41 -7.14 8.66
C PRO A 72 -1.75 -6.42 8.41
N CYS A 73 -1.86 -5.66 7.32
CA CYS A 73 -3.08 -4.94 6.95
C CYS A 73 -4.27 -5.91 6.74
N GLY A 74 -4.05 -6.99 5.99
CA GLY A 74 -5.07 -8.00 5.70
C GLY A 74 -5.55 -8.72 6.95
N LEU A 75 -4.63 -9.10 7.85
CA LEU A 75 -4.97 -9.71 9.14
C LEU A 75 -5.79 -8.74 10.01
N LYS A 76 -5.42 -7.46 10.05
CA LYS A 76 -6.17 -6.41 10.77
C LYS A 76 -7.58 -6.25 10.20
N ILE A 77 -7.74 -6.11 8.88
CA ILE A 77 -9.07 -5.94 8.26
C ILE A 77 -9.93 -7.18 8.50
N LEU A 78 -9.35 -8.38 8.42
CA LEU A 78 -10.06 -9.61 8.75
C LEU A 78 -10.54 -9.61 10.20
N ALA A 79 -9.66 -9.27 11.16
CA ALA A 79 -10.02 -9.18 12.57
C ALA A 79 -11.14 -8.14 12.82
N LEU A 80 -11.05 -6.97 12.20
CA LEU A 80 -12.10 -5.94 12.27
C LEU A 80 -13.42 -6.41 11.66
N SER A 81 -13.38 -7.16 10.55
CA SER A 81 -14.59 -7.72 9.91
C SER A 81 -15.29 -8.80 10.75
N MET A 82 -14.55 -9.42 11.68
CA MET A 82 -15.10 -10.39 12.63
C MET A 82 -15.70 -9.73 13.88
N ASN A 83 -15.42 -8.45 14.12
CA ASN A 83 -15.94 -7.70 15.26
C ASN A 83 -17.40 -7.28 15.00
N LYS A 84 -18.33 -7.78 15.84
CA LYS A 84 -19.77 -7.51 15.72
C LYS A 84 -20.15 -6.04 15.94
N ASN A 85 -19.30 -5.26 16.59
CA ASN A 85 -19.54 -3.84 16.86
C ASN A 85 -19.16 -2.95 15.67
N VAL A 86 -18.42 -3.48 14.69
CA VAL A 86 -17.98 -2.74 13.51
C VAL A 86 -18.91 -3.06 12.34
N SER A 87 -19.65 -2.05 11.87
CA SER A 87 -20.50 -2.23 10.69
C SER A 87 -19.67 -2.37 9.40
N THR A 88 -20.13 -3.20 8.47
CA THR A 88 -19.54 -3.37 7.13
C THR A 88 -19.34 -2.04 6.40
N ASN A 89 -20.36 -1.18 6.46
CA ASN A 89 -20.34 0.11 5.77
C ASN A 89 -19.25 1.03 6.34
N ARG A 90 -19.09 1.02 7.68
CA ARG A 90 -18.01 1.76 8.34
C ARG A 90 -16.65 1.19 7.95
N LEU A 91 -16.48 -0.13 8.04
CA LEU A 91 -15.23 -0.79 7.67
C LEU A 91 -14.80 -0.43 6.24
N PHE A 92 -15.70 -0.56 5.28
CA PHE A 92 -15.45 -0.21 3.88
C PHE A 92 -15.15 1.27 3.70
N LYS A 93 -15.97 2.18 4.22
CA LYS A 93 -15.79 3.63 4.04
C LYS A 93 -14.46 4.13 4.60
N VAL A 94 -14.10 3.71 5.81
CA VAL A 94 -12.86 4.15 6.48
C VAL A 94 -11.65 3.75 5.65
N HIS A 95 -11.58 2.47 5.27
CA HIS A 95 -10.44 1.97 4.52
C HIS A 95 -10.42 2.48 3.09
N ALA A 96 -11.57 2.68 2.42
CA ALA A 96 -11.62 3.26 1.07
C ALA A 96 -11.08 4.70 1.06
N TRP A 97 -11.48 5.53 2.04
CA TRP A 97 -10.95 6.89 2.17
C TRP A 97 -9.45 6.92 2.50
N LEU A 98 -9.01 6.04 3.41
CA LEU A 98 -7.58 5.93 3.75
C LEU A 98 -6.74 5.44 2.57
N SER A 99 -7.24 4.47 1.78
CA SER A 99 -6.59 3.99 0.56
C SER A 99 -6.38 5.10 -0.48
N VAL A 100 -7.40 5.93 -0.71
CA VAL A 100 -7.28 7.09 -1.62
C VAL A 100 -6.32 8.13 -1.05
N GLY A 101 -6.40 8.41 0.26
CA GLY A 101 -5.51 9.34 0.94
C GLY A 101 -4.05 8.90 0.92
N LEU A 102 -3.79 7.60 1.12
CA LEU A 102 -2.46 7.00 1.04
C LEU A 102 -1.88 7.14 -0.35
N LEU A 103 -2.60 6.75 -1.41
CA LEU A 103 -2.13 6.93 -2.79
C LEU A 103 -1.76 8.40 -3.07
N ALA A 104 -2.59 9.36 -2.64
CA ALA A 104 -2.29 10.77 -2.82
C ALA A 104 -1.04 11.23 -2.04
N ALA A 105 -0.88 10.75 -0.81
CA ALA A 105 0.28 11.04 0.02
C ALA A 105 1.55 10.42 -0.53
N ASP A 106 1.48 9.19 -1.04
CA ASP A 106 2.60 8.45 -1.61
C ASP A 106 3.11 9.13 -2.89
N LEU A 107 2.19 9.55 -3.76
CA LEU A 107 2.54 10.38 -4.93
C LEU A 107 3.19 11.71 -4.50
N LEU A 108 2.66 12.39 -3.48
CA LEU A 108 3.24 13.65 -2.99
C LEU A 108 4.67 13.43 -2.44
N VAL A 109 4.87 12.37 -1.65
CA VAL A 109 6.19 12.01 -1.13
C VAL A 109 7.16 11.73 -2.28
N LEU A 110 6.76 10.98 -3.29
CA LEU A 110 7.59 10.71 -4.47
C LEU A 110 8.11 12.01 -5.10
N TYR A 111 7.24 12.98 -5.36
CA TYR A 111 7.63 14.25 -6.00
C TYR A 111 8.45 15.20 -5.13
N THR A 112 8.62 14.90 -3.84
CA THR A 112 9.55 15.65 -2.97
C THR A 112 10.98 15.08 -3.00
N PHE A 113 11.26 14.10 -3.85
CA PHE A 113 12.60 13.58 -4.08
C PHE A 113 13.55 14.68 -4.59
N ASN A 114 14.78 14.69 -4.07
CA ASN A 114 15.82 15.63 -4.51
C ASN A 114 17.13 14.88 -4.71
N SER A 115 17.46 14.59 -5.97
CA SER A 115 18.65 13.82 -6.37
C SER A 115 19.97 14.40 -5.88
N ASN A 116 20.02 15.71 -5.56
CA ASN A 116 21.23 16.39 -5.11
C ASN A 116 21.50 16.24 -3.60
N ASN A 117 20.54 15.71 -2.83
CA ASN A 117 20.59 15.76 -1.36
C ASN A 117 19.99 14.53 -0.66
N SER A 118 19.75 13.43 -1.37
CA SER A 118 18.92 12.34 -0.87
C SER A 118 19.65 11.01 -0.69
N ASP A 119 19.52 10.46 0.51
CA ASP A 119 19.44 9.02 0.75
C ASP A 119 18.32 8.42 -0.12
N ILE A 120 18.66 7.41 -0.93
CA ILE A 120 17.72 6.70 -1.80
C ILE A 120 16.54 6.08 -1.02
N TYR A 121 16.70 5.86 0.29
CA TYR A 121 15.68 5.29 1.15
C TYR A 121 14.76 6.33 1.79
N ARG A 122 14.99 7.63 1.59
CA ARG A 122 14.21 8.70 2.23
C ARG A 122 12.72 8.57 1.92
N ASN A 123 12.37 8.47 0.64
CA ASN A 123 10.98 8.37 0.21
C ASN A 123 10.33 7.09 0.75
N HIS A 124 10.99 5.95 0.61
CA HIS A 124 10.54 4.67 1.16
C HIS A 124 10.30 4.73 2.67
N THR A 125 11.18 5.39 3.44
CA THR A 125 10.98 5.61 4.87
C THR A 125 9.72 6.44 5.17
N TRP A 126 9.45 7.47 4.38
CA TRP A 126 8.23 8.27 4.50
C TRP A 126 6.98 7.47 4.11
N LEU A 127 7.03 6.70 3.03
CA LEU A 127 5.96 5.80 2.60
C LEU A 127 5.61 4.83 3.74
N TYR A 128 6.59 4.10 4.30
CA TYR A 128 6.34 3.19 5.43
C TYR A 128 5.72 3.87 6.65
N ARG A 129 6.11 5.11 6.97
CA ARG A 129 5.54 5.88 8.07
C ARG A 129 4.09 6.28 7.81
N LEU A 130 3.76 6.69 6.58
CA LEU A 130 2.40 7.03 6.18
C LEU A 130 1.48 5.80 6.24
N HIS A 131 1.95 4.67 5.72
CA HIS A 131 1.23 3.38 5.81
C HIS A 131 1.00 2.98 7.27
N ALA A 132 2.02 3.03 8.13
CA ALA A 132 1.86 2.73 9.55
C ALA A 132 0.87 3.68 10.26
N ALA A 133 0.91 4.98 9.93
CA ALA A 133 -0.03 5.96 10.49
C ALA A 133 -1.47 5.70 10.02
N ALA A 134 -1.67 5.38 8.75
CA ALA A 134 -2.97 5.03 8.20
C ALA A 134 -3.53 3.74 8.81
N GLU A 135 -2.68 2.75 9.09
CA GLU A 135 -3.08 1.52 9.78
C GLU A 135 -3.58 1.82 11.20
N LEU A 136 -2.86 2.62 11.99
CA LEU A 136 -3.27 3.02 13.33
C LEU A 136 -4.56 3.88 13.33
N ALA A 137 -4.67 4.79 12.37
CA ALA A 137 -5.87 5.61 12.18
C ALA A 137 -7.08 4.73 11.82
N SER A 138 -6.92 3.77 10.91
CA SER A 138 -7.98 2.84 10.50
C SER A 138 -8.52 2.04 11.69
N LEU A 139 -7.63 1.53 12.55
CA LEU A 139 -7.99 0.77 13.74
C LEU A 139 -8.78 1.65 14.72
N SER A 140 -8.28 2.85 14.99
CA SER A 140 -8.90 3.80 15.92
C SER A 140 -10.30 4.22 15.44
N VAL A 141 -10.43 4.59 14.17
CA VAL A 141 -11.71 5.03 13.60
C VAL A 141 -12.71 3.88 13.49
N CYS A 142 -12.27 2.66 13.19
CA CYS A 142 -13.19 1.52 13.12
C CYS A 142 -13.72 1.08 14.49
N ILE A 143 -12.91 1.19 15.56
CA ILE A 143 -13.26 0.71 16.90
C ILE A 143 -14.02 1.76 17.72
N PHE A 144 -13.59 3.02 17.68
CA PHE A 144 -14.07 4.05 18.61
C PHE A 144 -15.13 4.99 18.04
N LEU A 145 -15.24 5.11 16.72
CA LEU A 145 -16.31 5.83 16.02
C LEU A 145 -17.30 4.83 15.47
#